data_AF-A0A661LT86-F1
#
_entry.id   AF-A0A661LT86-F1
#
_cell.length_a   1.000
_cell.length_b   1.000
_cell.length_c   1.000
_cell.angle_alpha   90.00
_cell.angle_beta   90.00
_cell.angle_gamma   90.00
#
_symmetry.space_group_name_H-M   'P 1'
#
loop_
_entity.id
_entity.type
_entity.pdbx_description
1 polymer ?
#
loop_
_entity_poly.entity_id
_entity_poly.type
_entity_poly.pdbx_seq_one_letter_code
_entity_poly.pdbx_strand_id
1 'polypeptide(L)'
;MEKALTITKVESYIISLMGKFPILSYYANTRGWSFLISWGHRLAGLTLVGYMFAHIYTLSLLFTPATFDADMKFLHNIVFSFLEWAVAIPLIFHSLNGGRLILYELFHMREDEIVIRWMIILGLIYIFIVGFFFIEEAQQISVALFWSITVAISLIAFLIVLNKVWVTGNSILWKLQRITGAFMFPMLLGHMLFMHMNYLTGHDSRTILERVQNPFIKGMDFVFIIFLLFHAGYGLFSIVADYIKPGPLLKSLTFLIIIVMAISAFFGIRLVVAL
;
A
#
# COMPACT_ATOMS: atom_id res chain seq x y z
N MET A 1 -1.48 -3.61 37.47
CA MET A 1 -0.37 -4.49 37.08
C MET A 1 -0.57 -4.83 35.61
N GLU A 2 0.16 -4.15 34.74
CA GLU A 2 0.19 -4.44 33.31
C GLU A 2 0.87 -5.80 33.15
N LYS A 3 0.15 -6.77 32.59
CA LYS A 3 0.65 -8.14 32.44
C LYS A 3 1.61 -8.11 31.26
N ALA A 4 2.92 -8.05 31.55
CA ALA A 4 3.95 -8.06 30.50
C ALA A 4 3.67 -9.20 29.52
N LEU A 5 3.60 -8.85 28.24
CA LEU A 5 3.22 -9.76 27.18
C LEU A 5 4.32 -10.82 27.06
N THR A 6 3.95 -12.07 27.34
CA THR A 6 4.94 -13.15 27.37
C THR A 6 5.35 -13.49 25.94
N ILE A 7 6.66 -13.45 25.67
CA ILE A 7 7.22 -13.88 24.39
C ILE A 7 6.93 -15.37 24.23
N THR A 8 6.26 -15.72 23.14
CA THR A 8 5.93 -17.10 22.80
C THR A 8 7.17 -17.85 22.31
N LYS A 9 7.12 -19.19 22.35
CA LYS A 9 8.20 -20.03 21.78
C LYS A 9 8.43 -19.74 20.28
N VAL A 10 7.35 -19.48 19.54
CA VAL A 10 7.40 -19.17 18.11
C VAL A 10 8.09 -17.83 17.87
N GLU A 11 7.73 -16.78 18.61
CA GLU A 11 8.38 -15.47 18.51
C GLU A 11 9.87 -15.55 18.86
N SER A 12 10.21 -16.30 19.92
CA SER A 12 11.61 -16.52 20.31
C SER A 12 12.40 -17.20 19.19
N TYR A 13 11.79 -18.17 18.50
CA TYR A 13 12.41 -18.84 17.36
C TYR A 13 12.60 -17.90 16.16
N ILE A 14 11.60 -17.10 15.82
CA ILE A 14 11.69 -16.12 14.73
C ILE A 14 12.77 -15.08 15.02
N ILE A 15 12.79 -14.52 16.23
CA ILE A 15 13.82 -13.56 16.67
C ILE A 15 15.21 -14.20 16.58
N SER A 16 15.35 -15.46 17.02
CA SER A 16 16.61 -16.21 16.90
C SER A 16 17.04 -16.39 15.45
N LEU A 17 16.10 -16.73 14.56
CA LEU A 17 16.36 -16.89 13.13
C LEU A 17 16.79 -15.56 12.50
N MET A 18 16.08 -14.46 12.79
CA MET A 18 16.44 -13.13 12.32
C MET A 18 17.81 -12.67 12.85
N GLY A 19 18.15 -13.06 14.09
CA GLY A 19 19.45 -12.81 14.71
C GLY A 19 20.62 -13.51 14.02
N LYS A 20 20.38 -14.51 13.17
CA LYS A 20 21.41 -15.14 12.35
C LYS A 20 21.87 -14.26 11.17
N PHE A 21 21.07 -13.26 10.79
CA PHE A 21 21.45 -12.31 9.74
C PHE A 21 22.30 -11.18 10.33
N PRO A 22 23.58 -11.03 9.95
CA PRO A 22 24.50 -10.09 10.62
C PRO A 22 24.00 -8.65 10.64
N ILE A 23 23.43 -8.18 9.52
CA ILE A 23 22.93 -6.80 9.38
C ILE A 23 21.71 -6.56 10.28
N LEU A 24 20.74 -7.49 10.28
CA LEU A 24 19.54 -7.37 11.11
C LEU A 24 19.90 -7.44 12.60
N SER A 25 20.77 -8.38 12.98
CA SER A 25 21.25 -8.53 14.35
C SER A 25 21.98 -7.28 14.84
N TYR A 26 22.87 -6.70 14.02
CA TYR A 26 23.57 -5.47 14.35
C TYR A 26 22.62 -4.31 14.65
N TYR A 27 21.65 -4.03 13.77
CA TYR A 27 20.71 -2.93 13.97
C TYR A 27 19.69 -3.22 15.07
N ALA A 28 19.23 -4.47 15.23
CA ALA A 28 18.37 -4.85 16.34
C ALA A 28 19.06 -4.61 17.69
N ASN A 29 20.33 -4.99 17.83
CA ASN A 29 21.09 -4.84 19.08
C ASN A 29 21.50 -3.39 19.37
N THR A 30 21.79 -2.59 18.33
CA THR A 30 22.26 -1.21 18.50
C THR A 30 21.15 -0.15 18.52
N ARG A 31 20.03 -0.41 17.83
CA ARG A 31 18.93 0.56 17.65
C ARG A 31 17.55 0.02 18.05
N GLY A 32 17.42 -1.28 18.33
CA GLY A 32 16.17 -1.92 18.71
C GLY A 32 15.30 -2.35 17.52
N TRP A 33 14.35 -3.27 17.79
CA TRP A 33 13.40 -3.77 16.79
C TRP A 33 12.47 -2.69 16.24
N SER A 34 12.07 -1.71 17.06
CA SER A 34 11.23 -0.58 16.62
C SER A 34 11.90 0.27 15.54
N PHE A 35 13.23 0.38 15.57
CA PHE A 35 14.01 1.04 14.51
C PHE A 35 13.91 0.26 13.20
N LEU A 36 14.09 -1.07 13.24
CA LEU A 36 13.98 -1.93 12.07
C LEU A 36 12.58 -1.89 11.46
N ILE A 37 11.53 -1.94 12.29
CA ILE A 37 10.13 -1.84 11.85
C ILE A 37 9.86 -0.49 11.18
N SER A 38 10.34 0.60 11.77
CA SER A 38 10.18 1.95 11.19
C SER A 38 10.91 2.10 9.86
N TRP A 39 12.12 1.55 9.75
CA TRP A 39 12.87 1.52 8.49
C TRP A 39 12.22 0.63 7.44
N GLY A 40 11.75 -0.55 7.84
CA GLY A 40 10.98 -1.43 6.97
C GLY A 40 9.76 -0.71 6.40
N HIS A 41 9.08 0.13 7.18
CA HIS A 41 7.89 0.85 6.72
C HIS A 41 8.21 1.85 5.61
N ARG A 42 9.32 2.58 5.76
CA ARG A 42 9.84 3.47 4.71
C ARG A 42 10.23 2.68 3.46
N LEU A 43 10.96 1.57 3.63
CA LEU A 43 11.39 0.74 2.51
C LEU A 43 10.19 0.15 1.76
N ALA A 44 9.20 -0.38 2.47
CA ALA A 44 7.96 -0.88 1.87
C ALA A 44 7.21 0.24 1.13
N GLY A 45 7.15 1.45 1.69
CA GLY A 45 6.58 2.62 1.01
C GLY A 45 7.32 2.96 -0.29
N LEU A 46 8.65 2.96 -0.27
CA LEU A 46 9.47 3.18 -1.48
C LEU A 46 9.25 2.08 -2.53
N THR A 47 9.17 0.82 -2.11
CA THR A 47 8.85 -0.30 -3.00
C THR A 47 7.47 -0.11 -3.65
N LEU A 48 6.46 0.29 -2.88
CA LEU A 48 5.11 0.53 -3.38
C LEU A 48 5.04 1.74 -4.33
N VAL A 49 5.84 2.79 -4.09
CA VAL A 49 5.98 3.92 -5.04
C VAL A 49 6.58 3.44 -6.36
N GLY A 50 7.64 2.63 -6.31
CA GLY A 50 8.23 2.04 -7.51
C GLY A 50 7.23 1.17 -8.27
N TYR A 51 6.49 0.32 -7.54
CA TYR A 51 5.43 -0.48 -8.12
C TYR A 51 4.31 0.37 -8.72
N MET A 52 3.87 1.43 -8.05
CA MET A 52 2.86 2.37 -8.55
C MET A 52 3.28 2.97 -9.91
N PHE A 53 4.55 3.37 -10.07
CA PHE A 53 5.04 3.88 -11.35
C PHE A 53 5.02 2.81 -12.45
N ALA A 54 5.51 1.60 -12.15
CA ALA A 54 5.46 0.48 -13.08
C ALA A 54 4.02 0.12 -13.46
N HIS A 55 3.10 0.16 -12.49
CA HIS A 55 1.70 -0.16 -12.67
C HIS A 55 0.97 0.87 -13.54
N ILE A 56 1.14 2.17 -13.26
CA ILE A 56 0.57 3.25 -14.09
C ILE A 56 1.14 3.18 -15.52
N TYR A 57 2.44 2.94 -15.66
CA TYR A 57 3.07 2.77 -16.97
C TYR A 57 2.48 1.59 -17.74
N THR A 58 2.37 0.42 -17.10
CA THR A 58 1.85 -0.78 -17.75
C THR A 58 0.40 -0.59 -18.16
N LEU A 59 -0.45 -0.04 -17.28
CA LEU A 59 -1.84 0.28 -17.62
C LEU A 59 -1.94 1.34 -18.73
N SER A 60 -0.99 2.28 -18.83
CA SER A 60 -0.95 3.28 -19.92
C SER A 60 -0.89 2.66 -21.32
N LEU A 61 -0.46 1.40 -21.43
CA LEU A 61 -0.44 0.67 -22.70
C LEU A 61 -1.84 0.24 -23.16
N LEU A 62 -2.88 0.34 -22.33
CA LEU A 62 -4.28 0.02 -22.70
C LEU A 62 -4.84 0.92 -23.80
N PHE A 63 -4.26 2.11 -24.04
CA PHE A 63 -4.57 2.92 -25.23
C PHE A 63 -4.18 2.22 -26.55
N THR A 64 -3.34 1.18 -26.47
CA THR A 64 -2.90 0.31 -27.55
C THR A 64 -3.01 -1.15 -27.09
N PRO A 65 -4.22 -1.75 -27.08
CA PRO A 65 -4.46 -3.07 -26.47
C PRO A 65 -3.50 -4.18 -26.95
N ALA A 66 -3.13 -4.17 -28.23
CA ALA A 66 -2.14 -5.12 -28.76
C ALA A 66 -0.76 -5.02 -28.09
N THR A 67 -0.32 -3.82 -27.72
CA THR A 67 0.94 -3.61 -26.97
C THR A 67 0.79 -4.05 -25.52
N PHE A 68 -0.34 -3.72 -24.87
CA PHE A 68 -0.63 -4.21 -23.53
C PHE A 68 -0.62 -5.74 -23.46
N ASP A 69 -1.33 -6.41 -24.36
CA ASP A 69 -1.40 -7.88 -24.40
C ASP A 69 -0.03 -8.52 -24.69
N ALA A 70 0.82 -7.85 -25.47
CA ALA A 70 2.19 -8.31 -25.71
C ALA A 70 3.04 -8.23 -24.44
N ASP A 71 2.95 -7.14 -23.68
CA ASP A 71 3.66 -6.98 -22.41
C ASP A 71 3.11 -7.92 -21.32
N MET A 72 1.79 -8.15 -21.28
CA MET A 72 1.20 -9.14 -20.37
C MET A 72 1.76 -10.54 -20.59
N LYS A 73 2.03 -10.96 -21.83
CA LYS A 73 2.69 -12.26 -22.09
C LYS A 73 4.08 -12.35 -21.44
N PHE A 74 4.82 -11.25 -21.40
CA PHE A 74 6.11 -11.21 -20.72
C PHE A 74 5.94 -11.26 -19.19
N LEU A 75 4.98 -10.53 -18.65
CA LEU A 75 4.68 -10.46 -17.21
C LEU A 75 4.02 -11.74 -16.67
N HIS A 76 3.41 -12.56 -17.52
CA HIS A 76 2.88 -13.89 -17.17
C HIS A 76 3.98 -14.94 -16.93
N ASN A 77 5.26 -14.60 -17.12
CA ASN A 77 6.31 -15.54 -16.76
C ASN A 77 6.36 -15.76 -15.24
N ILE A 78 6.80 -16.95 -14.83
CA ILE A 78 6.76 -17.38 -13.42
C ILE A 78 7.49 -16.44 -12.47
N VAL A 79 8.53 -15.75 -12.94
CA VAL A 79 9.28 -14.80 -12.12
C VAL A 79 8.46 -13.54 -11.86
N PHE A 80 7.88 -12.93 -12.90
CA PHE A 80 7.09 -11.71 -12.73
C PHE A 80 5.75 -11.96 -12.06
N SER A 81 5.07 -13.07 -12.36
CA SER A 81 3.82 -13.42 -11.66
C SER A 81 4.08 -13.69 -10.17
N PHE A 82 5.20 -14.33 -9.82
CA PHE A 82 5.59 -14.47 -8.42
C PHE A 82 5.93 -13.11 -7.78
N LEU A 83 6.63 -12.24 -8.50
CA LEU A 83 6.95 -10.90 -8.00
C LEU A 83 5.70 -10.04 -7.80
N GLU A 84 4.70 -10.16 -8.67
CA GLU A 84 3.40 -9.52 -8.53
C GLU A 84 2.70 -9.96 -7.24
N TRP A 85 2.60 -11.27 -7.00
CA TRP A 85 2.11 -11.79 -5.71
C TRP A 85 2.95 -11.26 -4.53
N ALA A 86 4.29 -11.22 -4.69
CA ALA A 86 5.19 -10.77 -3.65
C ALA A 86 5.02 -9.29 -3.29
N VAL A 87 4.38 -8.46 -4.14
CA VAL A 87 4.00 -7.07 -3.81
C VAL A 87 3.00 -7.03 -2.64
N ALA A 88 2.22 -8.10 -2.42
CA ALA A 88 1.35 -8.20 -1.25
C ALA A 88 2.11 -8.05 0.07
N ILE A 89 3.39 -8.45 0.13
CA ILE A 89 4.23 -8.40 1.33
C ILE A 89 4.52 -6.94 1.77
N PRO A 90 5.19 -6.10 0.96
CA PRO A 90 5.38 -4.69 1.33
C PRO A 90 4.05 -3.97 1.44
N LEU A 91 3.03 -4.34 0.66
CA LEU A 91 1.70 -3.75 0.74
C LEU A 91 1.06 -3.93 2.12
N ILE A 92 0.89 -5.19 2.56
CA ILE A 92 0.21 -5.47 3.82
C ILE A 92 1.03 -4.98 5.02
N PHE A 93 2.35 -5.10 4.94
CA PHE A 93 3.24 -4.60 5.98
C PHE A 93 3.17 -3.08 6.09
N HIS A 94 3.27 -2.34 4.98
CA HIS A 94 3.16 -0.87 4.98
C HIS A 94 1.79 -0.42 5.52
N SER A 95 0.73 -1.06 5.04
CA SER A 95 -0.67 -0.81 5.42
C SER A 95 -0.93 -1.03 6.91
N LEU A 96 -0.59 -2.20 7.46
CA LEU A 96 -0.83 -2.51 8.87
C LEU A 96 0.11 -1.72 9.80
N ASN A 97 1.36 -1.51 9.40
CA ASN A 97 2.29 -0.69 10.17
C ASN A 97 1.86 0.79 10.19
N GLY A 98 1.38 1.32 9.07
CA GLY A 98 0.78 2.66 9.00
C GLY A 98 -0.48 2.75 9.87
N GLY A 99 -1.34 1.72 9.83
CA GLY A 99 -2.49 1.59 10.71
C GLY A 99 -2.11 1.63 12.19
N ARG A 100 -1.04 0.95 12.61
CA ARG A 100 -0.49 1.05 13.97
C ARG A 100 -0.16 2.49 14.36
N LEU A 101 0.50 3.25 13.46
CA LEU A 101 0.82 4.66 13.72
C LEU A 101 -0.44 5.51 13.87
N ILE A 102 -1.45 5.29 13.01
CA ILE A 102 -2.74 5.99 13.11
C ILE A 102 -3.43 5.65 14.44
N LEU A 103 -3.44 4.38 14.87
CA LEU A 103 -4.05 4.00 16.15
C LEU A 103 -3.39 4.73 17.34
N TYR A 104 -2.08 4.92 17.32
CA TYR A 104 -1.38 5.73 18.32
C TYR A 104 -1.81 7.18 18.30
N GLU A 105 -1.91 7.77 17.11
CA GLU A 105 -2.32 9.16 16.95
C GLU A 105 -3.78 9.38 17.38
N LEU A 106 -4.65 8.39 17.19
CA LEU A 106 -6.07 8.47 17.54
C LEU A 106 -6.37 8.22 19.02
N PHE A 107 -5.71 7.22 19.62
CA PHE A 107 -6.08 6.69 20.93
C PHE A 107 -4.99 6.82 21.99
N HIS A 108 -3.79 7.29 21.62
CA HIS A 108 -2.63 7.39 22.51
C HIS A 108 -2.24 6.06 23.19
N MET A 109 -2.72 4.93 22.66
CA MET A 109 -2.48 3.58 23.21
C MET A 109 -1.19 3.01 22.66
N ARG A 110 -0.11 3.02 23.43
CA ARG A 110 1.23 2.60 22.97
C ARG A 110 1.54 1.13 23.26
N GLU A 111 0.56 0.26 23.03
CA GLU A 111 0.67 -1.19 23.22
C GLU A 111 1.42 -1.83 22.03
N ASP A 112 2.66 -1.40 21.79
CA ASP A 112 3.42 -1.74 20.59
C ASP A 112 3.55 -3.25 20.39
N GLU A 113 3.76 -4.00 21.46
CA GLU A 113 3.96 -5.46 21.40
C GLU A 113 2.73 -6.19 20.85
N ILE A 114 1.53 -5.89 21.37
CA ILE A 114 0.30 -6.58 20.94
C ILE A 114 -0.07 -6.18 19.51
N VAL A 115 0.09 -4.91 19.15
CA VAL A 115 -0.27 -4.42 17.81
C VAL A 115 0.71 -4.96 16.76
N ILE A 116 2.01 -5.05 17.08
CA ILE A 116 3.01 -5.68 16.20
C ILE A 116 2.70 -7.17 16.01
N ARG A 117 2.34 -7.89 17.09
CA ARG A 117 1.96 -9.31 16.99
C ARG A 117 0.77 -9.51 16.06
N TRP A 118 -0.30 -8.72 16.21
CA TRP A 118 -1.46 -8.78 15.32
C TRP A 118 -1.14 -8.35 13.89
N MET A 119 -0.30 -7.33 13.71
CA MET A 119 0.19 -6.93 12.39
C MET A 119 0.86 -8.11 11.65
N ILE A 120 1.71 -8.88 12.34
CA ILE A 120 2.37 -10.05 11.75
C ILE A 120 1.36 -11.15 11.42
N ILE A 121 0.47 -11.49 12.36
CA ILE A 121 -0.53 -12.55 12.18
C ILE A 121 -1.48 -12.22 11.02
N LEU A 122 -2.08 -11.02 11.02
CA LEU A 122 -2.98 -10.57 9.97
C LEU A 122 -2.25 -10.43 8.62
N GLY A 123 -1.00 -9.98 8.65
CA GLY A 123 -0.15 -9.89 7.46
C GLY A 123 0.07 -11.26 6.81
N LEU A 124 0.44 -12.27 7.60
CA LEU A 124 0.61 -13.64 7.13
C LEU A 124 -0.69 -14.22 6.58
N ILE A 125 -1.80 -14.08 7.32
CA ILE A 125 -3.13 -14.53 6.86
C ILE A 125 -3.46 -13.92 5.50
N TYR A 126 -3.28 -12.61 5.34
CA TYR A 126 -3.55 -11.92 4.09
C TYR A 126 -2.67 -12.44 2.94
N ILE A 127 -1.36 -12.58 3.15
CA ILE A 127 -0.43 -13.11 2.14
C ILE A 127 -0.82 -14.52 1.70
N PHE A 128 -1.24 -15.38 2.64
CA PHE A 128 -1.72 -16.73 2.31
C PHE A 128 -3.04 -16.71 1.55
N ILE A 129 -3.98 -15.82 1.88
CA ILE A 129 -5.23 -15.67 1.13
C ILE A 129 -4.94 -15.23 -0.31
N VAL A 130 -4.12 -14.19 -0.49
CA VAL A 130 -3.72 -13.74 -1.84
C VAL A 130 -2.94 -14.82 -2.57
N GLY A 131 -2.08 -15.57 -1.89
CA GLY A 131 -1.34 -16.70 -2.45
C GLY A 131 -2.21 -17.90 -2.83
N PHE A 132 -3.29 -18.15 -2.11
CA PHE A 132 -4.30 -19.14 -2.51
C PHE A 132 -4.96 -18.70 -3.82
N PHE A 133 -5.41 -17.44 -3.91
CA PHE A 133 -6.03 -16.93 -5.13
C PHE A 133 -5.06 -16.70 -6.30
N PHE A 134 -3.77 -16.64 -6.03
CA PHE A 134 -2.74 -16.70 -7.06
C PHE A 134 -2.69 -18.06 -7.78
N ILE A 135 -3.08 -19.15 -7.09
CA ILE A 135 -3.06 -20.51 -7.63
C ILE A 135 -4.45 -20.92 -8.14
N GLU A 136 -5.50 -20.54 -7.42
CA GLU A 136 -6.88 -20.95 -7.67
C GLU A 136 -7.78 -19.74 -7.89
N GLU A 137 -8.42 -19.63 -9.05
CA GLU A 137 -9.35 -18.55 -9.32
C GLU A 137 -10.59 -18.67 -8.42
N ALA A 138 -11.09 -17.54 -7.92
CA ALA A 138 -12.30 -17.56 -7.09
C ALA A 138 -13.53 -17.91 -7.95
N GLN A 139 -14.54 -18.52 -7.31
CA GLN A 139 -15.88 -18.56 -7.91
C GLN A 139 -16.37 -17.13 -8.22
N GLN A 140 -17.31 -16.99 -9.16
CA GLN A 140 -17.77 -15.67 -9.59
C GLN A 140 -18.26 -14.80 -8.41
N ILE A 141 -17.48 -13.76 -8.10
CA ILE A 141 -17.81 -12.75 -7.11
C ILE A 141 -18.46 -11.56 -7.81
N SER A 142 -19.56 -11.07 -7.25
CA SER A 142 -20.20 -9.86 -7.74
C SER A 142 -19.25 -8.66 -7.58
N VAL A 143 -18.76 -8.15 -8.71
CA VAL A 143 -17.88 -6.98 -8.81
C VAL A 143 -18.50 -5.78 -8.08
N ALA A 144 -19.79 -5.53 -8.31
CA ALA A 144 -20.50 -4.42 -7.70
C ALA A 144 -20.56 -4.56 -6.17
N LEU A 145 -20.86 -5.76 -5.65
CA LEU A 145 -20.95 -5.99 -4.21
C LEU A 145 -19.58 -5.86 -3.53
N PHE A 146 -18.55 -6.48 -4.11
CA PHE A 146 -17.18 -6.43 -3.58
C PHE A 146 -16.68 -4.99 -3.43
N TRP A 147 -16.80 -4.20 -4.49
CA TRP A 147 -16.33 -2.82 -4.49
C TRP A 147 -17.21 -1.90 -3.64
N SER A 148 -18.52 -2.15 -3.56
CA SER A 148 -19.41 -1.40 -2.67
C SER A 148 -19.05 -1.59 -1.20
N ILE A 149 -18.78 -2.82 -0.77
CA ILE A 149 -18.34 -3.12 0.60
C ILE A 149 -16.98 -2.48 0.86
N THR A 150 -16.04 -2.63 -0.07
CA THR A 150 -14.68 -2.06 0.06
C THR A 150 -14.73 -0.54 0.21
N VAL A 151 -15.48 0.14 -0.66
CA VAL A 151 -15.67 1.60 -0.60
C VAL A 151 -16.35 2.01 0.71
N ALA A 152 -17.38 1.30 1.16
CA ALA A 152 -18.06 1.61 2.43
C ALA A 152 -17.09 1.53 3.62
N ILE A 153 -16.28 0.47 3.71
CA ILE A 153 -15.28 0.32 4.78
C ILE A 153 -14.22 1.43 4.69
N SER A 154 -13.75 1.74 3.49
CA SER A 154 -12.79 2.83 3.25
C SER A 154 -13.33 4.21 3.64
N LEU A 155 -14.61 4.49 3.35
CA LEU A 155 -15.27 5.73 3.75
C LEU A 155 -15.43 5.81 5.27
N ILE A 156 -15.79 4.71 5.93
CA ILE A 156 -15.86 4.66 7.41
C ILE A 156 -14.49 4.97 8.02
N ALA A 157 -13.43 4.30 7.56
CA ALA A 157 -12.06 4.53 8.04
C ALA A 157 -11.60 5.98 7.79
N PHE A 158 -11.85 6.50 6.59
CA PHE A 158 -11.60 7.89 6.22
C PHE A 158 -12.30 8.86 7.17
N LEU A 159 -13.59 8.69 7.41
CA LEU A 159 -14.38 9.60 8.24
C LEU A 159 -13.94 9.56 9.70
N ILE A 160 -13.63 8.37 10.25
CA ILE A 160 -13.12 8.23 11.62
C ILE A 160 -11.82 9.03 11.77
N VAL A 161 -10.86 8.82 10.86
CA VAL A 161 -9.55 9.49 10.91
C VAL A 161 -9.69 10.98 10.65
N LEU A 162 -10.50 11.40 9.68
CA LEU A 162 -10.78 12.79 9.37
C LEU A 162 -11.27 13.53 10.62
N ASN A 163 -12.34 13.05 11.25
CA ASN A 163 -12.95 13.73 12.39
C ASN A 163 -11.99 13.87 13.58
N LYS A 164 -11.11 12.89 13.79
CA LYS A 164 -10.15 12.90 14.91
C LYS A 164 -8.91 13.72 14.61
N VAL A 165 -8.35 13.60 13.40
CA VAL A 165 -7.08 14.23 13.04
C VAL A 165 -7.26 15.70 12.64
N TRP A 166 -8.42 16.07 12.09
CA TRP A 166 -8.66 17.43 11.59
C TRP A 166 -8.51 18.50 12.66
N VAL A 167 -8.93 18.21 13.89
CA VAL A 167 -8.90 19.13 15.03
C VAL A 167 -7.52 19.26 15.69
N THR A 168 -6.53 18.47 15.28
CA THR A 168 -5.18 18.51 15.87
C THR A 168 -4.38 19.74 15.40
N GLY A 169 -3.32 20.12 16.12
CA GLY A 169 -2.42 21.22 15.71
C GLY A 169 -1.45 20.87 14.57
N ASN A 170 -1.55 19.67 13.97
CA ASN A 170 -0.62 19.20 12.94
C ASN A 170 -0.80 19.96 11.61
N SER A 171 0.25 19.94 10.77
CA SER A 171 0.19 20.55 9.44
C SER A 171 -0.85 19.89 8.53
N ILE A 172 -1.45 20.67 7.62
CA ILE A 172 -2.51 20.19 6.72
C ILE A 172 -2.05 19.00 5.89
N LEU A 173 -0.85 19.07 5.30
CA LEU A 173 -0.34 17.99 4.44
C LEU A 173 -0.12 16.68 5.21
N TRP A 174 0.37 16.78 6.45
CA TRP A 174 0.50 15.65 7.36
C TRP A 174 -0.86 15.00 7.65
N LYS A 175 -1.88 15.83 7.93
CA LYS A 175 -3.25 15.36 8.20
C LYS A 175 -3.81 14.64 6.98
N LEU A 176 -3.67 15.24 5.80
CA LEU A 176 -4.12 14.65 4.54
C LEU A 176 -3.44 13.30 4.26
N GLN A 177 -2.18 13.10 4.66
CA GLN A 177 -1.51 11.81 4.49
C GLN A 177 -2.19 10.70 5.31
N ARG A 178 -2.58 11.00 6.56
CA ARG A 178 -3.30 10.04 7.42
C ARG A 178 -4.68 9.73 6.88
N ILE A 179 -5.39 10.78 6.47
CA ILE A 179 -6.76 10.69 5.95
C ILE A 179 -6.78 9.86 4.66
N THR A 180 -5.87 10.15 3.72
CA THR A 180 -5.72 9.36 2.48
C THR A 180 -5.28 7.93 2.76
N GLY A 181 -4.33 7.73 3.69
CA GLY A 181 -3.88 6.39 4.10
C GLY A 181 -5.01 5.55 4.71
N ALA A 182 -5.88 6.15 5.51
CA ALA A 182 -7.03 5.47 6.11
C ALA A 182 -8.06 5.01 5.07
N PHE A 183 -8.36 5.86 4.08
CA PHE A 183 -9.20 5.46 2.95
C PHE A 183 -8.53 4.37 2.11
N MET A 184 -7.23 4.52 1.83
CA MET A 184 -6.48 3.61 0.99
C MET A 184 -6.29 2.23 1.64
N PHE A 185 -6.32 2.13 2.97
CA PHE A 185 -6.06 0.88 3.66
C PHE A 185 -6.98 -0.26 3.18
N PRO A 186 -8.32 -0.15 3.24
CA PRO A 186 -9.18 -1.18 2.66
C PRO A 186 -9.16 -1.20 1.12
N MET A 187 -9.04 -0.03 0.46
CA MET A 187 -9.04 0.06 -1.01
C MET A 187 -7.89 -0.71 -1.66
N LEU A 188 -6.66 -0.52 -1.19
CA LEU A 188 -5.47 -1.19 -1.75
C LEU A 188 -5.49 -2.69 -1.46
N LEU A 189 -5.87 -3.08 -0.23
CA LEU A 189 -5.96 -4.50 0.12
C LEU A 189 -7.06 -5.21 -0.65
N GLY A 190 -8.20 -4.54 -0.85
CA GLY A 190 -9.30 -5.00 -1.69
C GLY A 190 -8.89 -5.07 -3.16
N HIS A 191 -8.20 -4.06 -3.68
CA HIS A 191 -7.68 -4.05 -5.05
C HIS A 191 -6.74 -5.22 -5.32
N MET A 192 -5.71 -5.39 -4.49
CA MET A 192 -4.77 -6.49 -4.62
C MET A 192 -5.47 -7.85 -4.53
N LEU A 193 -6.37 -8.02 -3.57
CA LEU A 193 -7.13 -9.26 -3.41
C LEU A 193 -8.02 -9.53 -4.64
N PHE A 194 -8.76 -8.54 -5.12
CA PHE A 194 -9.68 -8.68 -6.24
C PHE A 194 -8.97 -9.06 -7.54
N MET A 195 -7.82 -8.45 -7.84
CA MET A 195 -7.06 -8.78 -9.06
C MET A 195 -6.54 -10.22 -9.02
N HIS A 196 -6.23 -10.77 -7.86
CA HIS A 196 -5.84 -12.18 -7.72
C HIS A 196 -7.04 -13.14 -7.71
N MET A 197 -8.19 -12.73 -7.14
CA MET A 197 -9.41 -13.56 -7.16
C MET A 197 -10.00 -13.72 -8.57
N ASN A 198 -9.76 -12.75 -9.46
CA ASN A 198 -10.30 -12.73 -10.82
C ASN A 198 -9.20 -12.30 -11.79
N TYR A 199 -8.30 -13.24 -12.11
CA TYR A 199 -7.01 -12.97 -12.75
C TYR A 199 -7.13 -12.14 -14.03
N LEU A 200 -8.11 -12.46 -14.88
CA LEU A 200 -8.34 -11.76 -16.15
C LEU A 200 -8.69 -10.29 -15.96
N THR A 201 -9.30 -9.91 -14.83
CA THR A 201 -9.62 -8.49 -14.54
C THR A 201 -8.38 -7.62 -14.30
N GLY A 202 -7.20 -8.21 -14.12
CA GLY A 202 -5.91 -7.51 -14.04
C GLY A 202 -5.04 -7.65 -15.28
N HIS A 203 -5.33 -8.61 -16.18
CA HIS A 203 -4.37 -9.12 -17.17
C HIS A 203 -4.89 -9.21 -18.60
N ASP A 204 -6.20 -9.13 -18.82
CA ASP A 204 -6.79 -9.15 -20.17
C ASP A 204 -7.26 -7.74 -20.55
N SER A 205 -6.70 -7.18 -21.62
CA SER A 205 -7.00 -5.80 -22.03
C SER A 205 -8.48 -5.56 -22.24
N ARG A 206 -9.18 -6.50 -22.88
CA ARG A 206 -10.63 -6.40 -23.14
C ARG A 206 -11.41 -6.37 -21.83
N THR A 207 -11.14 -7.30 -20.91
CA THR A 207 -11.81 -7.38 -19.60
C THR A 207 -11.57 -6.11 -18.77
N ILE A 208 -10.35 -5.57 -18.78
CA ILE A 208 -10.02 -4.33 -18.09
C ILE A 208 -10.78 -3.15 -18.72
N LEU A 209 -10.77 -3.03 -20.05
CA LEU A 209 -11.46 -1.97 -20.78
C LEU A 209 -12.97 -1.98 -20.52
N GLU A 210 -13.59 -3.16 -20.54
CA GLU A 210 -15.02 -3.33 -20.21
C GLU A 210 -15.32 -2.88 -18.76
N ARG A 211 -14.45 -3.22 -17.80
CA ARG A 211 -14.60 -2.82 -16.40
C ARG A 211 -14.52 -1.31 -16.21
N VAL A 212 -13.54 -0.64 -16.83
CA VAL A 212 -13.35 0.81 -16.64
C VAL A 212 -14.44 1.65 -17.30
N GLN A 213 -15.22 1.09 -18.25
CA GLN A 213 -16.43 1.75 -18.76
C GLN A 213 -17.53 1.90 -17.69
N ASN A 214 -17.50 1.11 -16.63
CA ASN A 214 -18.49 1.20 -15.57
C ASN A 214 -18.32 2.53 -14.79
N PRO A 215 -19.34 3.41 -14.73
CA PRO A 215 -19.22 4.72 -14.07
C PRO A 215 -18.86 4.64 -12.58
N PHE A 216 -19.32 3.60 -11.88
CA PHE A 216 -19.00 3.39 -10.47
C PHE A 216 -17.52 3.05 -10.29
N ILE A 217 -16.98 2.12 -11.10
CA ILE A 217 -15.55 1.78 -11.07
C ILE A 217 -14.71 2.98 -11.47
N LYS A 218 -15.09 3.69 -12.54
CA LYS A 218 -14.39 4.90 -13.00
C LYS A 218 -14.32 5.97 -11.91
N GLY A 219 -15.44 6.25 -11.23
CA GLY A 219 -15.47 7.21 -10.12
C GLY A 219 -14.61 6.79 -8.93
N MET A 220 -14.66 5.49 -8.59
CA MET A 220 -13.84 4.91 -7.52
C MET A 220 -12.33 5.00 -7.85
N ASP A 221 -11.92 4.59 -9.04
CA ASP A 221 -10.52 4.60 -9.50
C ASP A 221 -9.99 6.05 -9.57
N PHE A 222 -10.84 7.01 -9.95
CA PHE A 222 -10.48 8.43 -9.95
C PHE A 222 -10.15 8.96 -8.55
N VAL A 223 -11.00 8.67 -7.55
CA VAL A 223 -10.73 9.05 -6.16
C VAL A 223 -9.49 8.32 -5.65
N PHE A 224 -9.39 7.03 -5.96
CA PHE A 224 -8.30 6.18 -5.50
C PHE A 224 -6.94 6.68 -5.98
N ILE A 225 -6.81 7.05 -7.26
CA ILE A 225 -5.53 7.53 -7.80
C ILE A 225 -5.11 8.90 -7.24
N ILE A 226 -6.07 9.80 -6.98
CA ILE A 226 -5.78 11.09 -6.35
C ILE A 226 -5.22 10.88 -4.94
N PHE A 227 -5.85 9.99 -4.15
CA PHE A 227 -5.42 9.71 -2.79
C PHE A 227 -4.07 8.99 -2.78
N LEU A 228 -3.89 8.01 -3.66
CA LEU A 228 -2.64 7.26 -3.83
C LEU A 228 -1.47 8.20 -4.14
N LEU A 229 -1.63 9.08 -5.13
CA LEU A 229 -0.56 10.00 -5.55
C LEU A 229 -0.24 11.05 -4.48
N PHE A 230 -1.25 11.59 -3.79
CA PHE A 230 -1.00 12.48 -2.66
C PHE A 230 -0.24 11.77 -1.54
N HIS A 231 -0.70 10.57 -1.15
CA HIS A 231 -0.10 9.78 -0.07
C HIS A 231 1.36 9.41 -0.41
N ALA A 232 1.60 8.94 -1.63
CA ALA A 232 2.93 8.61 -2.14
C ALA A 232 3.84 9.83 -2.20
N GLY A 233 3.37 10.94 -2.78
CA GLY A 233 4.16 12.17 -2.92
C GLY A 233 4.56 12.77 -1.58
N TYR A 234 3.62 12.88 -0.64
CA TYR A 234 3.94 13.36 0.70
C TYR A 234 4.80 12.36 1.49
N GLY A 235 4.60 11.06 1.30
CA GLY A 235 5.45 10.01 1.87
C GLY A 235 6.91 10.13 1.42
N LEU A 236 7.15 10.30 0.12
CA LEU A 236 8.48 10.54 -0.44
C LEU A 236 9.11 11.80 0.15
N PHE A 237 8.34 12.90 0.20
CA PHE A 237 8.82 14.14 0.81
C PHE A 237 9.21 13.93 2.28
N SER A 238 8.37 13.26 3.07
CA SER A 238 8.63 12.99 4.48
C SER A 238 9.89 12.15 4.67
N ILE A 239 10.10 11.13 3.83
CA ILE A 239 11.33 10.31 3.88
C ILE A 239 12.55 11.18 3.55
N VAL A 240 12.50 12.01 2.52
CA VAL A 240 13.63 12.89 2.15
C VAL A 240 13.92 13.92 3.25
N ALA A 241 12.89 14.50 3.85
CA ALA A 241 13.00 15.48 4.92
C ALA A 241 13.62 14.89 6.21
N ASP A 242 13.52 13.58 6.44
CA ASP A 242 14.17 12.91 7.57
C ASP A 242 15.72 12.96 7.49
N TYR A 243 16.29 13.08 6.27
CA TYR A 243 17.75 13.02 6.06
C TYR A 243 18.36 14.33 5.57
N ILE A 244 17.56 15.28 5.07
CA ILE A 244 18.06 16.51 4.46
C ILE A 244 17.60 17.72 5.26
N LYS A 245 18.58 18.53 5.69
CA LYS A 245 18.32 19.78 6.42
C LYS A 245 17.51 20.76 5.56
N PRO A 246 16.65 21.59 6.18
CA PRO A 246 15.94 22.65 5.47
C PRO A 246 16.92 23.58 4.73
N GLY A 247 16.72 23.73 3.41
CA GLY A 247 17.61 24.51 2.55
C GLY A 247 17.30 24.33 1.07
N PRO A 248 18.15 24.86 0.18
CA PRO A 248 17.95 24.78 -1.27
C PRO A 248 17.81 23.33 -1.78
N LEU A 249 18.63 22.40 -1.27
CA LEU A 249 18.58 20.99 -1.71
C LEU A 249 17.23 20.33 -1.42
N LEU A 250 16.69 20.49 -0.20
CA LEU A 250 15.37 19.93 0.16
C LEU A 250 14.27 20.55 -0.72
N LYS A 251 14.34 21.85 -1.01
CA LYS A 251 13.38 22.53 -1.91
C LYS A 251 13.44 21.96 -3.33
N SER A 252 14.64 21.79 -3.88
CA SER A 252 14.83 21.22 -5.22
C SER A 252 14.31 19.78 -5.31
N LEU A 253 14.58 18.95 -4.31
CA LEU A 253 14.07 17.57 -4.27
C LEU A 253 12.56 17.51 -4.08
N THR A 254 12.00 18.41 -3.27
CA THR A 254 10.54 18.53 -3.11
C THR A 254 9.89 18.92 -4.44
N PHE A 255 10.48 19.88 -5.17
CA PHE A 255 10.01 20.27 -6.50
C PHE A 255 10.08 19.11 -7.50
N LEU A 256 11.15 18.33 -7.48
CA LEU A 256 11.28 17.13 -8.30
C LEU A 256 10.18 16.10 -7.98
N ILE A 257 9.90 15.84 -6.69
CA ILE A 257 8.81 14.95 -6.27
C ILE A 257 7.48 15.45 -6.83
N ILE A 258 7.19 16.74 -6.73
CA ILE A 258 5.96 17.34 -7.27
C ILE A 258 5.85 17.10 -8.78
N ILE A 259 6.93 17.32 -9.54
CA ILE A 259 6.94 17.07 -10.99
C ILE A 259 6.64 15.60 -11.30
N VAL A 260 7.33 14.66 -10.63
CA VAL A 260 7.14 13.23 -10.87
C VAL A 260 5.71 12.79 -10.52
N MET A 261 5.16 13.31 -9.41
CA MET A 261 3.77 13.05 -9.03
C MET A 261 2.77 13.66 -10.02
N ALA A 262 3.03 14.87 -10.55
CA ALA A 262 2.18 15.51 -11.54
C ALA A 262 2.16 14.76 -12.89
N ILE A 263 3.32 14.27 -13.33
CA ILE A 263 3.42 13.42 -14.53
C ILE A 263 2.64 12.11 -14.31
N SER A 264 2.82 11.47 -13.15
CA SER A 264 2.09 10.25 -12.79
C SER A 264 0.57 10.50 -12.71
N ALA A 265 0.16 11.66 -12.17
CA ALA A 265 -1.23 12.08 -12.13
C ALA A 265 -1.81 12.26 -13.53
N PHE A 266 -1.06 12.87 -14.45
CA PHE A 266 -1.51 13.03 -15.82
C PHE A 266 -1.80 11.67 -16.47
N PHE A 267 -0.86 10.72 -16.43
CA PHE A 267 -1.07 9.40 -17.02
C PHE A 267 -2.17 8.61 -16.29
N GLY A 268 -2.16 8.65 -14.97
CA GLY A 268 -3.13 7.97 -14.12
C GLY A 268 -4.56 8.47 -14.31
N ILE A 269 -4.78 9.78 -14.27
CA ILE A 269 -6.11 10.37 -14.48
C ILE A 269 -6.57 10.16 -15.92
N ARG A 270 -5.66 10.28 -16.89
CA ARG A 270 -5.98 10.02 -18.30
C ARG A 270 -6.46 8.57 -18.49
N LEU A 271 -5.85 7.59 -17.82
CA LEU A 271 -6.32 6.21 -17.86
C LEU A 271 -7.77 6.06 -17.44
N VAL A 272 -8.16 6.72 -16.35
CA VAL A 272 -9.52 6.63 -15.81
C VAL A 272 -10.52 7.41 -16.64
N VAL A 273 -10.14 8.58 -17.15
CA VAL A 273 -11.07 9.49 -17.84
C VAL A 273 -11.24 9.13 -19.32
N ALA A 274 -10.13 8.80 -20.00
CA ALA A 274 -10.10 8.66 -21.46
C ALA A 274 -10.27 7.22 -21.97
N LEU A 275 -10.14 6.21 -21.11
CA LEU A 275 -10.63 4.85 -21.35
C LEU A 275 -12.00 4.75 -20.71
#